data_AF-A0A3L7LS41-F1
#
_entry.id   AF-A0A3L7LS41-F1
#
_cell.length_a   1.000
_cell.length_b   1.000
_cell.length_c   1.000
_cell.angle_alpha   90.00
_cell.angle_beta   90.00
_cell.angle_gamma   90.00
#
_symmetry.space_group_name_H-M   'P 1'
#
loop_
_entity.id
_entity.type
_entity.pdbx_description
1 polymer ?
#
loop_
_entity_poly.entity_id
_entity_poly.type
_entity_poly.pdbx_seq_one_letter_code
_entity_poly.pdbx_strand_id
1 'polypeptide(L)' 'PSILLTWIDNRLAHGQVGVTWTNSLSANLLLVANDQAAADPVQQSLME' A
#
# COMPACT_ATOMS: atom_id res chain seq x y z
N PRO A 1 -11.61 -5.12 -10.86
CA PRO A 1 -10.44 -4.26 -10.56
C PRO A 1 -9.36 -4.42 -11.63
N SER A 2 -8.72 -3.33 -12.06
CA SER A 2 -7.57 -3.36 -12.98
C SER A 2 -6.29 -3.06 -12.20
N ILE A 3 -5.21 -3.76 -12.50
CA ILE A 3 -3.90 -3.50 -11.89
C ILE A 3 -3.24 -2.36 -12.68
N LEU A 4 -3.13 -1.17 -12.07
CA LEU A 4 -2.48 0.00 -12.67
C LEU A 4 -0.97 0.03 -12.42
N LEU A 5 -0.52 -0.57 -11.31
CA LEU A 5 0.87 -0.65 -10.89
C LEU A 5 1.09 -1.89 -10.03
N THR A 6 2.28 -2.48 -10.14
CA THR A 6 2.82 -3.41 -9.15
C THR A 6 4.14 -2.83 -8.64
N TRP A 7 4.29 -2.74 -7.34
CA TRP A 7 5.40 -2.06 -6.69
C TRP A 7 5.94 -2.91 -5.53
N ILE A 8 7.26 -2.92 -5.38
CA ILE A 8 7.97 -3.62 -4.31
C ILE A 8 8.72 -2.59 -3.48
N ASP A 9 8.33 -2.46 -2.21
CA ASP A 9 9.01 -1.67 -1.18
C ASP A 9 8.88 -2.41 0.16
N ASN A 10 9.99 -2.56 0.87
CA ASN A 10 10.04 -3.29 2.15
C ASN A 10 9.36 -2.54 3.31
N ARG A 11 9.01 -1.26 3.11
CA ARG A 11 8.30 -0.43 4.09
C ARG A 11 6.80 -0.34 3.80
N LEU A 12 6.32 -0.97 2.71
CA LEU A 12 4.91 -1.04 2.34
C LEU A 12 4.29 0.36 2.17
N ALA A 13 3.09 0.61 2.72
CA ALA A 13 2.49 1.93 2.72
C ALA A 13 3.16 2.79 3.81
N HIS A 14 3.94 3.79 3.41
CA HIS A 14 4.60 4.70 4.35
C HIS A 14 4.71 6.13 3.81
N GLY A 15 4.61 7.11 4.72
CA GLY A 15 4.71 8.53 4.41
C GLY A 15 3.77 8.96 3.29
N GLN A 16 4.23 9.88 2.43
CA GLN A 16 3.44 10.37 1.29
C GLN A 16 3.64 9.55 0.00
N VAL A 17 4.49 8.51 0.01
CA VAL A 17 4.83 7.78 -1.22
C VAL A 17 3.61 7.07 -1.80
N GLY A 18 2.80 6.42 -0.95
CA GLY A 18 1.55 5.79 -1.37
C GLY A 18 0.56 6.78 -1.99
N VAL A 19 0.43 7.98 -1.41
CA VAL A 19 -0.44 9.06 -1.89
C VAL A 19 0.01 9.60 -3.25
N THR A 20 1.32 9.75 -3.46
CA THR A 20 1.86 10.21 -4.75
C THR A 20 1.50 9.25 -5.88
N TRP A 21 1.63 7.95 -5.65
CA TRP A 21 1.30 6.94 -6.66
C TRP A 21 -0.19 6.83 -6.92
N THR A 22 -1.04 6.81 -5.89
CA THR A 22 -2.49 6.72 -6.07
C THR A 22 -3.03 7.94 -6.81
N ASN A 23 -2.54 9.15 -6.50
CA ASN A 23 -2.90 10.37 -7.23
C ASN A 23 -2.42 10.34 -8.69
N SER A 24 -1.16 9.98 -8.94
CA SER A 24 -0.58 9.98 -10.29
C SER A 24 -1.25 8.98 -11.23
N LEU A 25 -1.68 7.83 -10.68
CA LEU A 25 -2.35 6.77 -11.43
C LEU A 25 -3.87 6.89 -11.42
N SER A 26 -4.44 7.83 -10.67
CA SER A 26 -5.87 7.89 -10.37
C SER A 26 -6.41 6.56 -9.81
N ALA A 27 -5.61 5.89 -8.97
CA ALA A 27 -5.98 4.66 -8.32
C ALA A 27 -6.85 4.94 -7.08
N ASN A 28 -7.90 4.15 -6.89
CA ASN A 28 -8.81 4.25 -5.76
C ASN A 28 -8.65 3.12 -4.73
N LEU A 29 -7.69 2.21 -4.96
CA LEU A 29 -7.40 1.08 -4.11
C LEU A 29 -5.90 0.82 -4.09
N LEU A 30 -5.34 0.73 -2.87
CA LEU A 30 -4.00 0.23 -2.61
C LEU A 30 -4.13 -1.11 -1.88
N LEU A 31 -3.51 -2.17 -2.40
CA LEU A 31 -3.51 -3.50 -1.80
C LEU A 31 -2.09 -3.88 -1.42
N VAL A 32 -1.88 -4.22 -0.15
CA VAL A 32 -0.61 -4.74 0.36
C VAL A 32 -0.70 -6.26 0.42
N ALA A 33 0.02 -6.95 -0.45
CA ALA A 33 0.12 -8.41 -0.45
C ALA A 33 1.33 -8.87 0.37
N ASN A 34 1.17 -8.94 1.69
CA ASN A 34 2.22 -9.35 2.62
C ASN A 34 1.63 -10.11 3.83
N ASP A 35 1.97 -11.40 3.97
CA ASP A 35 1.42 -12.28 5.00
C ASP A 35 1.80 -11.86 6.43
N GLN A 36 3.01 -11.33 6.61
CA GLN A 36 3.47 -10.88 7.93
C GLN A 36 2.69 -9.65 8.38
N ALA A 37 2.53 -8.65 7.51
CA ALA A 37 1.73 -7.47 7.80
C ALA A 37 0.25 -7.81 8.02
N ALA A 38 -0.29 -8.77 7.26
CA ALA A 38 -1.66 -9.26 7.44
C ALA A 38 -1.88 -9.93 8.82
N ALA A 39 -0.82 -10.45 9.45
CA ALA A 39 -0.85 -11.04 10.78
C ALA A 39 -0.48 -10.07 11.91
N ASP A 40 -0.10 -8.82 11.61
CA ASP A 40 0.30 -7.79 12.59
C ASP A 40 -0.70 -6.61 12.62
N PRO A 41 -1.63 -6.59 13.59
CA PRO A 41 -2.61 -5.51 13.72
C PRO A 41 -2.00 -4.14 14.02
N VAL A 42 -0.84 -4.10 14.70
CA VAL A 42 -0.17 -2.83 14.99
C VAL A 42 0.38 -2.26 13.69
N GLN A 43 1.05 -3.09 12.88
CA GLN A 43 1.53 -2.67 11.56
C GLN A 43 0.38 -2.22 10.65
N GLN A 44 -0.77 -2.91 10.66
CA GLN A 44 -1.96 -2.50 9.90
C GLN A 44 -2.47 -1.12 10.33
N SER A 45 -2.58 -0.87 11.64
CA SER A 45 -3.05 0.42 12.16
C SER A 45 -2.13 1.60 11.82
N LEU A 46 -0.84 1.34 11.56
CA LEU A 46 0.12 2.37 11.13
C LEU A 46 0.03 2.70 9.63
N MET A 47 -0.68 1.88 8.85
CA MET A 47 -0.91 2.06 7.41
C MET A 47 -2.31 2.61 7.09
N GLU A 48 -3.21 2.71 8.07
CA GLU A 48 -4.48 3.43 7.94
C GLU A 48 -4.25 4.94 7.78
#